data_AF-A0A3R6NXM5-F1
#
_entry.id   AF-A0A3R6NXM5-F1
#
_cell.length_a   1.000
_cell.length_b   1.000
_cell.length_c   1.000
_cell.angle_alpha   90.00
_cell.angle_beta   90.00
_cell.angle_gamma   90.00
#
_symmetry.space_group_name_H-M   'P 1'
#
loop_
_entity.id
_entity.type
_entity.pdbx_description
1 polymer ?
#
loop_
_entity_poly.entity_id
_entity_poly.type
_entity_poly.pdbx_seq_one_letter_code
_entity_poly.pdbx_strand_id
1 'polypeptide(L)'
;MKRLGMAVAAILLCATVGFARENRNNVSKEPFAINFEKLSYYLQLTPSQVNEVANINEYFLDMQRESLRSSESKQQKKMHQAVYGNLKLMKKVLTPDQYRKYVTLLNVTNNNNRALSL
;
A
#
# COMPACT_ATOMS: atom_id res chain seq x y z
N MET A 1 -18.90 -16.62 35.61
CA MET A 1 -18.41 -15.22 35.60
C MET A 1 -17.52 -15.04 34.38
N LYS A 2 -17.82 -14.02 33.57
CA LYS A 2 -17.17 -13.73 32.29
C LYS A 2 -15.85 -12.98 32.52
N ARG A 3 -14.92 -13.12 31.56
CA ARG A 3 -13.85 -12.19 31.16
C ARG A 3 -12.45 -12.38 31.79
N LEU A 4 -11.60 -13.04 31.01
CA LEU A 4 -10.16 -12.78 30.85
C LEU A 4 -9.90 -13.11 29.37
N GLY A 5 -9.26 -12.33 28.52
CA GLY A 5 -8.58 -11.06 28.60
C GLY A 5 -7.96 -10.86 27.22
N MET A 6 -7.94 -9.63 26.72
CA MET A 6 -6.82 -9.12 25.91
C MET A 6 -7.04 -7.64 25.71
N ALA A 7 -6.15 -6.87 26.32
CA ALA A 7 -6.02 -5.45 26.10
C ALA A 7 -5.71 -5.21 24.62
N VAL A 8 -6.62 -4.54 23.91
CA VAL A 8 -6.31 -3.96 22.61
C VAL A 8 -5.43 -2.75 22.90
N ALA A 9 -4.13 -2.88 22.67
CA ALA A 9 -3.22 -1.76 22.64
C ALA A 9 -3.66 -0.83 21.51
N ALA A 10 -4.38 0.24 21.88
CA ALA A 10 -4.62 1.36 20.99
C ALA A 10 -3.27 2.07 20.77
N ILE A 11 -2.59 1.74 19.68
CA ILE A 11 -1.46 2.55 19.22
C ILE A 11 -2.06 3.88 18.74
N LEU A 12 -1.96 4.87 19.62
CA LEU A 12 -2.14 6.29 19.35
C LEU A 12 -1.30 6.68 18.12
N LEU A 13 -1.94 6.94 16.98
CA LEU A 13 -1.32 7.69 15.89
C LEU A 13 -1.40 9.19 16.19
N CYS A 14 -0.68 9.62 17.23
CA CYS A 14 -0.28 11.01 17.41
C CYS A 14 1.23 11.09 17.23
N ALA A 15 1.67 11.43 16.03
CA ALA A 15 2.99 11.99 15.81
C ALA A 15 2.86 13.15 14.83
N THR A 16 2.70 14.35 15.38
CA THR A 16 3.01 15.60 14.68
C THR A 16 4.51 15.64 14.44
N VAL A 17 4.97 15.25 13.25
CA VAL A 17 6.35 15.47 12.82
C VAL A 17 6.43 16.77 12.03
N GLY A 18 6.71 17.86 12.76
CA GLY A 18 7.20 19.11 12.21
C GLY A 18 8.73 19.09 12.12
N PHE A 19 9.25 19.68 11.05
CA PHE A 19 10.66 20.04 10.78
C PHE A 19 11.59 18.94 10.24
N ALA A 20 11.53 18.74 8.92
CA ALA A 20 12.68 18.89 8.01
C ALA A 20 12.14 18.87 6.56
N ARG A 21 11.77 20.04 6.05
CA ARG A 21 11.40 20.25 4.64
C ARG A 21 12.69 20.42 3.82
N GLU A 22 13.55 19.42 3.82
CA GLU A 22 14.80 19.48 3.07
C GLU A 22 15.09 18.10 2.51
N ASN A 23 14.43 17.82 1.37
CA ASN A 23 14.92 17.12 0.18
C ASN A 23 13.77 16.43 -0.58
N ARG A 24 12.69 17.16 -0.90
CA ARG A 24 11.55 16.63 -1.69
C ARG A 24 11.91 16.26 -3.14
N ASN A 25 13.18 16.44 -3.55
CA ASN A 25 13.63 16.22 -4.91
C ASN A 25 14.08 14.78 -5.17
N ASN A 26 14.20 13.93 -4.14
CA ASN A 26 14.72 12.57 -4.28
C ASN A 26 13.68 11.46 -4.03
N VAL A 27 12.39 11.78 -3.89
CA VAL A 27 11.35 10.74 -3.94
C VAL A 27 11.21 10.34 -5.40
N SER A 28 11.51 9.07 -5.72
CA SER A 28 11.37 8.56 -7.08
C SER A 28 9.99 8.93 -7.62
N LYS A 29 9.94 9.65 -8.74
CA LYS A 29 8.70 9.94 -9.45
C LYS A 29 8.12 8.71 -10.16
N GLU A 30 8.76 7.56 -9.99
CA GLU A 30 8.29 6.29 -10.51
C GLU A 30 7.20 5.71 -9.60
N PRO A 31 6.11 5.19 -10.17
CA PRO A 31 5.11 4.43 -9.45
C PRO A 31 5.76 3.25 -8.71
N PHE A 32 5.21 2.90 -7.57
CA PHE A 32 5.58 1.65 -6.92
C PHE A 32 5.05 0.48 -7.74
N ALA A 33 5.97 -0.27 -8.35
CA ALA A 33 5.66 -1.45 -9.14
C ALA A 33 6.06 -2.73 -8.40
N ILE A 34 5.06 -3.50 -7.97
CA ILE A 34 5.28 -4.87 -7.51
C ILE A 34 5.42 -5.76 -8.75
N ASN A 35 6.50 -6.53 -8.83
CA ASN A 35 6.61 -7.60 -9.82
C ASN A 35 5.46 -8.60 -9.62
N PHE A 36 4.60 -8.73 -10.63
CA PHE A 36 3.37 -9.52 -10.53
C PHE A 36 3.65 -11.01 -10.31
N GLU A 37 4.66 -11.58 -10.96
CA GLU A 37 5.01 -13.00 -10.79
C GLU A 37 5.41 -13.32 -9.34
N LYS A 38 6.26 -12.47 -8.74
CA LYS A 38 6.66 -12.60 -7.33
C LYS A 38 5.48 -12.41 -6.38
N LEU A 39 4.59 -11.46 -6.68
CA LEU A 39 3.37 -11.23 -5.92
C LEU A 39 2.45 -12.45 -5.97
N SER A 40 2.22 -12.97 -7.17
CA SER A 40 1.40 -14.14 -7.44
C SER A 40 1.92 -15.36 -6.69
N TYR A 41 3.24 -15.59 -6.74
CA TYR A 41 3.91 -16.66 -6.00
C TYR A 41 3.79 -16.50 -4.47
N TYR A 42 4.09 -15.31 -3.95
CA TYR A 42 4.04 -15.04 -2.51
C TYR A 42 2.63 -15.19 -1.91
N LEU A 43 1.61 -14.75 -2.67
CA LEU A 43 0.21 -14.88 -2.28
C LEU A 43 -0.37 -16.26 -2.60
N GLN A 44 0.34 -17.11 -3.34
CA GLN A 44 -0.16 -18.41 -3.80
C GLN A 44 -1.54 -18.26 -4.47
N LEU A 45 -1.61 -17.37 -5.47
CA LEU A 45 -2.87 -17.09 -6.15
C LEU A 45 -3.39 -18.33 -6.86
N THR A 46 -4.70 -18.55 -6.79
CA THR A 46 -5.36 -19.56 -7.63
C THR A 46 -5.40 -19.08 -9.09
N PRO A 47 -5.53 -19.99 -10.07
CA PRO A 47 -5.69 -19.59 -11.47
C PRO A 47 -6.83 -18.58 -11.69
N SER A 48 -7.92 -18.69 -10.92
CA SER A 48 -9.04 -17.73 -10.98
C SER A 48 -8.70 -16.34 -10.45
N GLN A 49 -7.78 -16.22 -9.48
CA GLN A 49 -7.37 -14.94 -8.90
C GLN A 49 -6.34 -14.20 -9.75
N VAL A 50 -5.49 -14.93 -10.50
CA VAL A 50 -4.34 -14.37 -11.25
C VAL A 50 -4.76 -13.19 -12.13
N ASN A 51 -5.78 -13.36 -12.97
CA ASN A 51 -6.20 -12.30 -13.90
C ASN A 51 -6.77 -11.08 -13.16
N GLU A 52 -7.57 -11.29 -12.11
CA GLU A 52 -8.13 -10.16 -11.35
C GLU A 52 -7.04 -9.39 -10.59
N VAL A 53 -6.09 -10.08 -9.96
CA VAL A 53 -4.99 -9.42 -9.24
C VAL A 53 -4.06 -8.70 -10.22
N ALA A 54 -3.81 -9.25 -11.41
CA ALA A 54 -3.03 -8.57 -12.45
C ALA A 54 -3.70 -7.25 -12.87
N ASN A 55 -5.00 -7.30 -13.19
CA ASN A 55 -5.78 -6.13 -13.58
C ASN A 55 -5.81 -5.07 -12.48
N ILE A 56 -5.96 -5.47 -11.22
CA ILE A 56 -5.93 -4.53 -10.08
C ILE A 56 -4.54 -3.90 -9.94
N ASN A 57 -3.46 -4.66 -10.14
CA ASN A 57 -2.09 -4.15 -10.06
C ASN A 57 -1.80 -3.13 -11.17
N GLU A 58 -2.24 -3.40 -12.41
CA GLU A 58 -2.15 -2.46 -13.52
C GLU A 58 -2.95 -1.18 -13.25
N TYR A 59 -4.20 -1.31 -12.81
CA TYR A 59 -5.03 -0.17 -12.43
C TYR A 59 -4.39 0.66 -11.31
N PHE A 60 -3.79 0.01 -10.31
CA PHE A 60 -3.09 0.71 -9.23
C PHE A 60 -1.87 1.48 -9.74
N LEU A 61 -1.09 0.92 -10.68
CA LEU A 61 0.01 1.63 -11.31
C LEU A 61 -0.45 2.88 -12.05
N ASP A 62 -1.57 2.81 -12.77
CA ASP A 62 -2.11 3.97 -13.47
C ASP A 62 -2.60 5.06 -12.51
N MET A 63 -3.31 4.69 -11.44
CA MET A 63 -3.73 5.63 -10.41
C MET A 63 -2.54 6.31 -9.70
N GLN A 64 -1.44 5.58 -9.49
CA GLN A 64 -0.20 6.16 -8.98
C GLN A 64 0.41 7.14 -9.98
N ARG A 65 0.50 6.79 -11.27
CA ARG A 65 1.00 7.69 -12.34
C ARG A 65 0.18 8.98 -12.42
N GLU A 66 -1.14 8.87 -12.33
CA GLU A 66 -2.04 10.02 -12.31
C GLU A 66 -1.85 10.92 -11.08
N SER A 67 -1.59 10.32 -9.91
CA SER A 67 -1.23 11.07 -8.71
C SER A 67 0.08 11.84 -8.91
N LEU A 68 1.11 11.18 -9.43
CA LEU A 68 2.44 11.76 -9.65
C LEU A 68 2.45 12.90 -10.68
N ARG A 69 1.54 12.85 -11.67
CA ARG A 69 1.35 13.94 -12.66
C ARG A 69 0.49 15.10 -12.14
N SER A 70 -0.13 14.97 -10.98
CA SER A 70 -0.99 16.03 -10.43
C SER A 70 -0.18 17.10 -9.69
N SER A 71 -0.80 18.26 -9.48
CA SER A 71 -0.19 19.35 -8.71
C SER A 71 0.20 18.88 -7.31
N GLU A 72 1.28 19.43 -6.73
CA GLU A 72 1.75 19.05 -5.38
C GLU A 72 0.62 19.07 -4.33
N SER A 73 -0.26 20.06 -4.39
CA SER A 73 -1.41 20.21 -3.50
C SER A 73 -2.46 19.09 -3.60
N LYS A 74 -2.50 18.35 -4.72
CA LYS A 74 -3.45 17.25 -4.98
C LYS A 74 -2.79 15.88 -4.98
N GLN A 75 -1.48 15.82 -5.20
CA GLN A 75 -0.72 14.58 -5.34
C GLN A 75 -0.92 13.64 -4.14
N GLN A 76 -0.72 14.11 -2.91
CA GLN A 76 -0.88 13.28 -1.71
C GLN A 76 -2.30 12.71 -1.59
N LYS A 77 -3.33 13.53 -1.82
CA LYS A 77 -4.73 13.09 -1.77
C LYS A 77 -5.01 12.01 -2.82
N LYS A 78 -4.53 12.20 -4.05
CA LYS A 78 -4.68 11.22 -5.12
C LYS A 78 -3.92 9.92 -4.83
N MET A 79 -2.73 10.02 -4.24
CA MET A 79 -1.96 8.83 -3.85
C MET A 79 -2.70 8.03 -2.78
N HIS A 80 -3.26 8.70 -1.76
CA HIS A 80 -4.10 8.02 -0.77
C HIS A 80 -5.30 7.34 -1.44
N GLN A 81 -5.99 8.02 -2.37
CA GLN A 81 -7.10 7.41 -3.10
C GLN A 81 -6.67 6.18 -3.90
N ALA A 82 -5.52 6.22 -4.57
CA ALA A 82 -4.96 5.09 -5.29
C ALA A 82 -4.70 3.89 -4.35
N VAL A 83 -4.05 4.13 -3.21
CA VAL A 83 -3.74 3.08 -2.22
C VAL A 83 -5.03 2.49 -1.63
N TYR A 84 -5.96 3.31 -1.17
CA TYR A 84 -7.22 2.82 -0.59
C TYR A 84 -8.10 2.11 -1.63
N GLY A 85 -8.14 2.59 -2.87
CA GLY A 85 -8.84 1.95 -3.97
C GLY A 85 -8.27 0.55 -4.24
N ASN A 86 -6.96 0.46 -4.36
CA ASN A 86 -6.26 -0.81 -4.53
C ASN A 86 -6.50 -1.80 -3.38
N LEU A 87 -6.39 -1.35 -2.12
CA LEU A 87 -6.68 -2.18 -0.95
C LEU A 87 -8.13 -2.71 -0.96
N LYS A 88 -9.09 -1.86 -1.33
CA LYS A 88 -10.51 -2.24 -1.43
C LYS A 88 -10.73 -3.29 -2.53
N LEU A 89 -10.09 -3.15 -3.69
CA LEU A 89 -10.22 -4.09 -4.79
C LEU A 89 -9.56 -5.43 -4.45
N MET A 90 -8.33 -5.43 -3.93
CA MET A 90 -7.62 -6.64 -3.51
C MET A 90 -8.41 -7.43 -2.45
N LYS A 91 -9.05 -6.75 -1.50
CA LYS A 91 -9.88 -7.40 -0.47
C LYS A 91 -11.06 -8.20 -1.04
N LYS A 92 -11.57 -7.84 -2.22
CA LYS A 92 -12.69 -8.57 -2.85
C LYS A 92 -12.24 -9.88 -3.50
N VAL A 93 -10.99 -9.93 -3.96
CA VAL A 93 -10.46 -11.03 -4.78
C VAL A 93 -9.66 -12.02 -3.93
N LEU A 94 -8.92 -11.51 -2.94
CA LEU A 94 -8.04 -12.30 -2.10
C LEU A 94 -8.80 -12.94 -0.94
N THR A 95 -8.36 -14.13 -0.53
CA THR A 95 -8.79 -14.71 0.76
C THR A 95 -8.31 -13.84 1.93
N PRO A 96 -8.91 -13.98 3.13
CA PRO A 96 -8.47 -13.20 4.29
C PRO A 96 -6.96 -13.31 4.59
N ASP A 97 -6.37 -14.49 4.44
CA ASP A 97 -4.95 -14.69 4.69
C ASP A 97 -4.05 -14.12 3.59
N GLN A 98 -4.46 -14.26 2.33
CA GLN A 98 -3.78 -13.59 1.21
C GLN A 98 -3.83 -12.06 1.37
N TYR A 99 -4.99 -11.51 1.75
CA TYR A 99 -5.15 -10.08 1.95
C TYR A 99 -4.28 -9.55 3.10
N ARG A 100 -4.16 -10.29 4.21
CA ARG A 100 -3.22 -9.96 5.29
C ARG A 100 -1.78 -9.93 4.82
N LYS A 101 -1.34 -10.98 4.10
CA LYS A 101 0.01 -11.05 3.51
C LYS A 101 0.28 -9.86 2.58
N TYR A 102 -0.70 -9.51 1.75
CA TYR A 102 -0.64 -8.39 0.81
C TYR A 102 -0.44 -7.05 1.53
N VAL A 103 -1.28 -6.76 2.53
CA VAL A 103 -1.17 -5.51 3.32
C VAL A 103 0.15 -5.43 4.06
N THR A 104 0.62 -6.54 4.64
CA THR A 104 1.94 -6.59 5.30
C THR A 104 3.06 -6.27 4.30
N LEU A 105 3.04 -6.88 3.10
CA LEU A 105 4.04 -6.61 2.07
C LEU A 105 4.04 -5.14 1.64
N LEU A 106 2.85 -4.54 1.44
CA LEU A 106 2.72 -3.13 1.08
C LEU A 106 3.29 -2.21 2.18
N ASN A 107 2.96 -2.50 3.44
CA ASN A 107 3.43 -1.73 4.59
C ASN A 107 4.95 -1.83 4.78
N VAL A 108 5.51 -3.04 4.73
CA VAL A 108 6.97 -3.26 4.84
C VAL A 108 7.69 -2.54 3.71
N THR A 109 7.20 -2.64 2.48
CA THR A 109 7.83 -1.97 1.34
C THR A 109 7.79 -0.44 1.46
N ASN A 110 6.66 0.12 1.87
CA ASN A 110 6.54 1.56 2.11
C ASN A 110 7.47 2.03 3.24
N ASN A 111 7.58 1.27 4.33
CA ASN A 111 8.49 1.61 5.42
C ASN A 111 9.96 1.52 4.99
N ASN A 112 10.34 0.50 4.23
CA ASN A 112 11.70 0.35 3.71
C ASN A 112 12.05 1.50 2.76
N ASN A 113 11.14 1.88 1.84
CA ASN A 113 11.36 3.01 0.94
C ASN A 113 11.55 4.32 1.71
N ARG A 114 10.80 4.54 2.79
CA ARG A 114 10.97 5.72 3.66
C ARG A 114 12.31 5.70 4.39
N ALA A 115 12.73 4.55 4.92
CA ALA A 115 14.00 4.40 5.62
C ALA A 115 15.22 4.57 4.70
N LEU A 116 15.11 4.14 3.44
CA LEU A 116 16.16 4.26 2.41
C LEU A 116 16.16 5.63 1.71
N SER A 117 15.10 6.43 1.88
CA SER A 117 15.02 7.80 1.37
C SER A 117 15.57 8.87 2.33
N LEU A 118 16.10 8.43 3.49
CA LEU A 118 16.89 9.22 4.43
C LEU A 118 18.38 9.06 4.10
#